data_AF-A0A372RTT2-F1
#
_entry.id   AF-A0A372RTT2-F1
#
_cell.length_a   1.000
_cell.length_b   1.000
_cell.length_c   1.000
_cell.angle_alpha   90.00
_cell.angle_beta   90.00
_cell.angle_gamma   90.00
#
_symmetry.space_group_name_H-M   'P 1'
#
loop_
_entity.id
_entity.type
_entity.pdbx_description
1 polymer ?
#
loop_
_entity_poly.entity_id
_entity_poly.type
_entity_poly.pdbx_seq_one_letter_code
_entity_poly.pdbx_strand_id
1 'polypeptide(L)'
;MELILDVRTYDDGTYMLYGWDKILFVFPNDSSAEIDREKYLRNGYNNIRTYPLTKNYFLYLYGKDFDQYGDIIDWNGNIILNNIFFGPTNRDDNNDIDIKGIEIEQPSFLIALGVPEGDYFYWKRFEFKNDITSFLEVANSSIIIDKDYMISQVKIFNTIDGRQAIVYSTTLRNGSTSYSDAPVFYEKATAQISILTFKEDLIQTFEPVILFEINTMLGVILKIDECQASFNAQNNVCFIRILHANGTLYKSILFSTAGSVIKIENLKNFGSENSNIIVSGESTLIPFLYGGYILVNSINNINVGYIYDENGNNIRELDIPEIYKNSGNIYRSGVLSINNTAWMLLDNSSIGWSLTTFETPQVLNKAQFQNPLITSLIPSLNQQINKNELLNIKITFSIKVIKSTGKITIYELKNDNQTIFNIRQTYPVISDLCELQDGDNALSCQILQSTFNRPNSNYMIVVDNGFVRSFSIEEPLSGINKGFWK
;
A
#
# COMPACT_ATOMS: atom_id res chain seq x y z
N MET A 1 -19.95 25.15 -3.84
CA MET A 1 -18.61 24.80 -3.35
C MET A 1 -18.57 23.29 -3.40
N GLU A 2 -17.73 22.72 -4.27
CA GLU A 2 -17.73 21.27 -4.51
C GLU A 2 -17.11 20.58 -3.30
N LEU A 3 -17.87 19.72 -2.63
CA LEU A 3 -17.41 18.97 -1.46
C LEU A 3 -16.63 17.74 -1.94
N ILE A 4 -15.38 17.58 -1.48
CA ILE A 4 -14.62 16.33 -1.66
C ILE A 4 -14.93 15.40 -0.50
N LEU A 5 -15.29 14.17 -0.86
CA LEU A 5 -15.75 13.11 0.03
C LEU A 5 -14.68 12.04 0.28
N ASP A 6 -13.73 11.84 -0.62
CA ASP A 6 -12.59 10.94 -0.38
C ASP A 6 -11.44 11.31 -1.31
N VAL A 7 -10.22 10.91 -0.93
CA VAL A 7 -9.07 10.94 -1.81
C VAL A 7 -8.29 9.63 -1.70
N ARG A 8 -7.87 9.12 -2.85
CA ARG A 8 -7.07 7.91 -2.99
C ARG A 8 -5.94 8.16 -3.96
N THR A 9 -4.90 7.34 -3.89
CA THR A 9 -3.73 7.45 -4.77
C THR A 9 -3.47 6.16 -5.50
N TYR A 10 -3.11 6.28 -6.77
CA TYR A 10 -2.52 5.20 -7.55
C TYR A 10 -1.02 5.10 -7.26
N ASP A 11 -0.44 3.94 -7.53
CA ASP A 11 1.01 3.70 -7.33
C ASP A 11 1.88 4.56 -8.26
N ASP A 12 1.32 5.11 -9.35
CA ASP A 12 2.01 6.03 -10.27
C ASP A 12 2.01 7.50 -9.82
N GLY A 13 1.40 7.81 -8.67
CA GLY A 13 1.30 9.17 -8.14
C GLY A 13 0.05 9.93 -8.54
N THR A 14 -0.87 9.33 -9.30
CA THR A 14 -2.15 9.94 -9.63
C THR A 14 -3.05 10.03 -8.40
N TYR A 15 -3.65 11.19 -8.15
CA TYR A 15 -4.70 11.37 -7.14
C TYR A 15 -6.07 11.16 -7.75
N MET A 16 -6.93 10.43 -7.06
CA MET A 16 -8.36 10.30 -7.36
C MET A 16 -9.15 10.98 -6.23
N LEU A 17 -9.78 12.11 -6.55
CA LEU A 17 -10.62 12.85 -5.63
C LEU A 17 -12.07 12.53 -5.95
N TYR A 18 -12.77 11.94 -5.00
CA TYR A 18 -14.19 11.64 -5.11
C TYR A 18 -14.98 12.82 -4.55
N GLY A 19 -15.62 13.60 -5.43
CA GLY A 19 -16.45 14.74 -5.07
C GLY A 19 -17.94 14.42 -5.05
N TRP A 20 -18.73 15.41 -4.64
CA TRP A 20 -20.19 15.28 -4.64
C TRP A 20 -20.78 15.17 -6.04
N ASP A 21 -20.25 15.91 -7.02
CA ASP A 21 -20.79 15.94 -8.38
C ASP A 21 -19.85 15.27 -9.40
N LYS A 22 -18.55 15.19 -9.10
CA LYS A 22 -17.53 14.69 -10.03
C LYS A 22 -16.51 13.78 -9.35
N ILE A 23 -15.86 12.96 -10.17
CA ILE A 23 -14.63 12.25 -9.82
C ILE A 23 -13.48 12.92 -10.58
N LEU A 24 -12.52 13.48 -9.86
CA LEU A 24 -11.37 14.20 -10.43
C LEU A 24 -10.12 13.33 -10.32
N PHE A 25 -9.40 13.20 -11.43
CA PHE A 25 -8.07 12.60 -11.50
C PHE A 25 -7.05 13.72 -11.67
N VAL A 26 -6.05 13.79 -10.79
CA VAL A 26 -4.92 14.72 -10.91
C VAL A 26 -3.66 13.90 -11.13
N PHE A 27 -3.08 14.06 -12.32
CA PHE A 27 -1.93 13.29 -12.78
C PHE A 27 -0.61 13.93 -12.31
N PRO A 28 0.49 13.15 -12.24
CA PRO A 28 1.80 13.66 -11.81
C PRO A 28 2.39 14.79 -12.67
N ASN A 29 1.87 15.01 -13.87
CA ASN A 29 2.26 16.09 -14.78
C ASN A 29 1.36 17.34 -14.64
N ASP A 30 0.63 17.45 -13.53
CA ASP A 30 -0.36 18.50 -13.22
C ASP A 30 -1.53 18.59 -14.19
N SER A 31 -1.69 17.65 -15.13
CA SER A 31 -2.91 17.54 -15.92
C SER A 31 -4.02 16.88 -15.10
N SER A 32 -5.27 17.10 -15.50
CA SER A 32 -6.42 16.49 -14.83
C SER A 32 -7.45 15.97 -15.82
N ALA A 33 -8.23 15.00 -15.35
CA ALA A 33 -9.41 14.50 -16.03
C ALA A 33 -10.57 14.44 -15.03
N GLU A 34 -11.78 14.67 -15.51
CA GLU A 34 -12.99 14.61 -14.68
C GLU A 34 -14.03 13.68 -15.28
N ILE A 35 -14.78 13.03 -14.40
CA ILE A 35 -15.91 12.19 -14.75
C ILE A 35 -17.12 12.69 -13.96
N ASP A 36 -18.22 12.92 -14.67
CA ASP A 36 -19.51 13.24 -14.05
C ASP A 36 -20.01 12.05 -13.21
N ARG A 37 -20.26 12.29 -11.92
CA ARG A 37 -20.75 11.28 -10.98
C ARG A 37 -22.19 10.90 -11.27
N GLU A 38 -23.02 11.81 -11.80
CA GLU A 38 -24.44 11.56 -12.05
C GLU A 38 -24.65 10.36 -12.98
N LYS A 39 -23.68 10.09 -13.87
CA LYS A 39 -23.67 8.92 -14.75
C LYS A 39 -23.74 7.58 -14.00
N TYR A 40 -23.30 7.53 -12.74
CA TYR A 40 -23.24 6.31 -11.93
C TYR A 40 -24.14 6.36 -10.70
N LEU A 41 -24.85 7.46 -10.47
CA LEU A 41 -25.83 7.53 -9.39
C LEU A 41 -26.95 6.54 -9.70
N ARG A 42 -27.12 5.55 -8.83
CA ARG A 42 -28.18 4.56 -8.94
C ARG A 42 -29.16 4.75 -7.78
N ASN A 43 -30.44 4.99 -8.11
CA ASN A 43 -31.50 5.16 -7.11
C ASN A 43 -31.64 3.89 -6.23
N GLY A 44 -31.63 4.09 -4.91
CA GLY A 44 -31.76 3.00 -3.93
C GLY A 44 -30.45 2.31 -3.53
N TYR A 45 -29.30 2.80 -4.02
CA TYR A 45 -27.98 2.30 -3.63
C TYR A 45 -27.34 3.25 -2.61
N ASN A 46 -26.75 2.68 -1.56
CA ASN A 46 -26.10 3.41 -0.48
C ASN A 46 -24.60 3.05 -0.41
N ASN A 47 -23.83 3.72 0.45
CA ASN A 47 -22.41 3.41 0.73
C ASN A 47 -21.52 3.38 -0.50
N ILE A 48 -21.59 4.44 -1.30
CA ILE A 48 -20.74 4.59 -2.48
C ILE A 48 -19.32 4.88 -2.04
N ARG A 49 -18.37 4.05 -2.47
CA ARG A 49 -16.93 4.23 -2.26
C ARG A 49 -16.18 3.98 -3.56
N THR A 50 -15.07 4.68 -3.76
CA THR A 50 -14.22 4.50 -4.94
C THR A 50 -12.83 4.08 -4.56
N TYR A 51 -12.31 3.05 -5.23
CA TYR A 51 -10.97 2.53 -4.96
C TYR A 51 -10.15 2.48 -6.25
N PRO A 52 -8.92 3.03 -6.25
CA PRO A 52 -8.01 2.83 -7.37
C PRO A 52 -7.68 1.33 -7.48
N LEU A 53 -7.70 0.79 -8.70
CA LEU A 53 -7.32 -0.60 -8.94
C LEU A 53 -5.92 -0.67 -9.52
N THR A 54 -5.83 -0.45 -10.83
CA THR A 54 -4.60 -0.50 -11.63
C THR A 54 -4.63 0.71 -12.56
N LYS A 55 -3.55 1.02 -13.27
CA LYS A 55 -3.53 2.22 -14.13
C LYS A 55 -4.72 2.24 -15.09
N ASN A 56 -5.37 3.40 -15.14
CA ASN A 56 -6.57 3.70 -15.92
C ASN A 56 -7.91 3.16 -15.39
N TYR A 57 -7.96 2.43 -14.27
CA TYR A 57 -9.21 1.84 -13.76
C TYR A 57 -9.43 2.06 -12.26
N PHE A 58 -10.68 2.30 -11.89
CA PHE A 58 -11.12 2.32 -10.50
C PHE A 58 -12.35 1.44 -10.31
N LEU A 59 -12.53 0.98 -9.07
CA LEU A 59 -13.74 0.31 -8.63
C LEU A 59 -14.71 1.34 -8.04
N TYR A 60 -15.93 1.37 -8.55
CA TYR A 60 -17.05 2.08 -7.99
C TYR A 60 -17.92 1.09 -7.21
N LEU A 61 -17.78 1.10 -5.89
CA LEU A 61 -18.40 0.14 -4.98
C LEU A 61 -19.70 0.72 -4.40
N TYR A 62 -20.76 -0.08 -4.33
CA TYR A 62 -22.07 0.34 -3.82
C TYR A 62 -22.84 -0.80 -3.14
N GLY A 63 -23.62 -0.47 -2.11
CA GLY A 63 -24.46 -1.42 -1.38
C GLY A 63 -25.87 -1.50 -1.94
N LYS A 64 -26.45 -2.71 -1.98
CA LYS A 64 -27.84 -2.98 -2.39
C LYS A 64 -28.39 -4.16 -1.58
N ASP A 65 -29.54 -3.99 -0.93
CA ASP A 65 -30.29 -5.10 -0.29
C ASP A 65 -29.44 -6.04 0.59
N PHE A 66 -28.54 -5.48 1.42
CA PHE A 66 -27.59 -6.23 2.27
C PHE A 66 -26.46 -6.95 1.53
N ASP A 67 -26.22 -6.59 0.28
CA ASP A 67 -25.11 -7.08 -0.53
C ASP A 67 -24.23 -5.92 -1.01
N GLN A 68 -22.94 -6.21 -1.16
CA GLN A 68 -21.96 -5.31 -1.75
C GLN A 68 -21.74 -5.66 -3.22
N TYR A 69 -21.92 -4.66 -4.07
CA TYR A 69 -21.66 -4.73 -5.49
C TYR A 69 -20.64 -3.66 -5.91
N GLY A 70 -20.18 -3.75 -7.15
CA GLY A 70 -19.46 -2.64 -7.77
C GLY A 70 -19.32 -2.76 -9.28
N ASP A 71 -18.85 -1.67 -9.86
CA ASP A 71 -18.56 -1.52 -11.28
C ASP A 71 -17.08 -1.16 -11.46
N ILE A 72 -16.42 -1.69 -12.49
CA ILE A 72 -15.08 -1.28 -12.89
C ILE A 72 -15.22 -0.26 -14.01
N ILE A 73 -14.62 0.90 -13.80
CA ILE A 73 -14.78 2.07 -14.67
C ILE A 73 -13.39 2.54 -15.10
N ASP A 74 -13.24 2.90 -16.39
CA ASP A 74 -12.01 3.53 -16.89
C ASP A 74 -11.97 5.04 -16.59
N TRP A 75 -10.82 5.68 -16.75
CA TRP A 75 -10.69 7.13 -16.56
C TRP A 75 -11.47 8.00 -17.57
N ASN A 76 -12.01 7.40 -18.64
CA ASN A 76 -12.91 8.09 -19.57
C ASN A 76 -14.39 7.98 -19.12
N GLY A 77 -14.65 7.30 -18.01
CA GLY A 77 -15.98 7.06 -17.50
C GLY A 77 -16.76 5.95 -18.23
N ASN A 78 -16.08 5.08 -18.95
CA ASN A 78 -16.71 3.90 -19.53
C ASN A 78 -16.79 2.81 -18.48
N ILE A 79 -17.99 2.28 -18.26
CA ILE A 79 -18.18 1.10 -17.42
C ILE A 79 -17.68 -0.11 -18.21
N ILE A 80 -16.57 -0.68 -17.76
CA ILE A 80 -15.95 -1.86 -18.37
C ILE A 80 -16.69 -3.11 -17.91
N LEU A 81 -16.99 -3.17 -16.61
CA LEU A 81 -17.73 -4.27 -15.99
C LEU A 81 -18.70 -3.71 -14.95
N ASN A 82 -19.87 -4.32 -14.82
CA ASN A 82 -20.92 -3.85 -13.94
C ASN A 82 -21.55 -4.95 -13.08
N ASN A 83 -22.18 -4.55 -11.99
CA ASN A 83 -22.94 -5.42 -11.08
C ASN A 83 -22.11 -6.60 -10.54
N ILE A 84 -20.82 -6.37 -10.28
CA ILE A 84 -19.93 -7.38 -9.73
C ILE A 84 -20.33 -7.65 -8.29
N PHE A 85 -20.65 -8.88 -7.95
CA PHE A 85 -21.02 -9.25 -6.58
C PHE A 85 -19.78 -9.56 -5.74
N PHE A 86 -19.56 -8.78 -4.68
CA PHE A 86 -18.41 -8.94 -3.79
C PHE A 86 -18.73 -9.72 -2.53
N GLY A 87 -19.96 -9.69 -2.05
CA GLY A 87 -20.39 -10.45 -0.87
C GLY A 87 -21.48 -9.75 -0.08
N PRO A 88 -21.98 -10.37 0.99
CA PRO A 88 -22.94 -9.75 1.88
C PRO A 88 -22.33 -8.56 2.64
N THR A 89 -23.16 -7.60 2.99
CA THR A 89 -22.82 -6.40 3.77
C THR A 89 -23.92 -6.17 4.82
N ASN A 90 -23.53 -5.84 6.05
CA ASN A 90 -24.50 -5.41 7.06
C ASN A 90 -25.07 -4.03 6.73
N ARG A 91 -26.32 -3.78 7.13
CA ARG A 91 -27.11 -2.57 6.81
C ARG A 91 -26.51 -1.26 7.32
N ASP A 92 -25.64 -1.35 8.32
CA ASP A 92 -25.02 -0.20 8.95
C ASP A 92 -23.80 0.22 8.13
N ASP A 93 -23.74 1.51 7.79
CA ASP A 93 -22.75 2.15 6.90
C ASP A 93 -21.27 2.00 7.30
N ASN A 94 -21.00 1.24 8.37
CA ASN A 94 -19.72 1.11 9.03
C ASN A 94 -18.89 -0.10 8.61
N ASN A 95 -19.30 -0.92 7.63
CA ASN A 95 -18.46 -2.06 7.25
C ASN A 95 -17.05 -1.63 6.82
N ASP A 96 -16.05 -2.21 7.48
CA ASP A 96 -14.65 -1.99 7.19
C ASP A 96 -14.33 -2.76 5.91
N ILE A 97 -14.29 -2.02 4.80
CA ILE A 97 -14.03 -2.54 3.47
C ILE A 97 -12.70 -1.97 3.04
N ASP A 98 -11.74 -2.86 2.82
CA ASP A 98 -10.45 -2.47 2.27
C ASP A 98 -10.18 -3.20 0.96
N ILE A 99 -9.62 -2.45 0.01
CA ILE A 99 -9.37 -2.90 -1.36
C ILE A 99 -8.00 -2.38 -1.77
N LYS A 100 -7.18 -3.28 -2.30
CA LYS A 100 -5.89 -2.93 -2.89
C LYS A 100 -5.76 -3.60 -4.25
N GLY A 101 -5.48 -2.80 -5.28
CA GLY A 101 -5.05 -3.30 -6.58
C GLY A 101 -3.53 -3.29 -6.74
N ILE A 102 -3.02 -4.15 -7.61
CA ILE A 102 -1.63 -4.16 -8.06
C ILE A 102 -1.57 -4.34 -9.57
N GLU A 103 -0.76 -3.54 -10.22
CA GLU A 103 -0.46 -3.66 -11.65
C GLU A 103 0.84 -4.45 -11.89
N ILE A 104 0.72 -5.77 -12.01
CA ILE A 104 1.83 -6.67 -12.38
C ILE A 104 1.69 -7.03 -13.89
N GLU A 105 2.43 -8.01 -14.39
CA GLU A 105 2.21 -8.58 -15.73
C GLU A 105 0.76 -8.99 -15.98
N GLN A 106 0.08 -9.52 -14.95
CA GLN A 106 -1.36 -9.73 -14.92
C GLN A 106 -1.94 -8.86 -13.79
N PRO A 107 -2.59 -7.74 -14.12
CA PRO A 107 -3.14 -6.85 -13.11
C PRO A 107 -4.16 -7.60 -12.25
N SER A 108 -4.17 -7.33 -10.93
CA SER A 108 -5.04 -8.03 -9.98
C SER A 108 -5.48 -7.11 -8.86
N PHE A 109 -6.56 -7.46 -8.16
CA PHE A 109 -6.98 -6.75 -6.97
C PHE A 109 -7.56 -7.70 -5.93
N LEU A 110 -7.36 -7.33 -4.66
CA LEU A 110 -7.87 -8.04 -3.49
C LEU A 110 -8.85 -7.13 -2.77
N ILE A 111 -9.98 -7.71 -2.38
CA ILE A 111 -10.98 -7.06 -1.53
C ILE A 111 -11.16 -7.89 -0.27
N ALA A 112 -11.25 -7.20 0.86
CA ALA A 112 -11.64 -7.76 2.14
C ALA A 112 -12.90 -7.02 2.62
N LEU A 113 -13.91 -7.80 2.98
CA LEU A 113 -15.19 -7.34 3.49
C LEU A 113 -15.31 -7.81 4.94
N GLY A 114 -15.01 -6.91 5.87
CA GLY A 114 -15.16 -7.13 7.30
C GLY A 114 -16.54 -6.69 7.79
N VAL A 115 -17.06 -7.43 8.77
CA VAL A 115 -18.15 -6.94 9.62
C VAL A 115 -17.51 -6.34 10.88
N PRO A 116 -17.66 -5.03 11.14
CA PRO A 116 -17.17 -4.40 12.36
C PRO A 116 -17.75 -5.10 13.58
N GLU A 117 -16.91 -5.38 14.57
CA GLU A 117 -17.29 -6.13 15.78
C GLU A 117 -17.84 -7.54 15.48
N GLY A 118 -17.56 -8.06 14.28
CA GLY A 118 -17.96 -9.38 13.83
C GLY A 118 -16.96 -10.48 14.18
N ASP A 119 -17.39 -11.72 13.99
CA ASP A 119 -16.59 -12.94 14.23
C ASP A 119 -15.91 -13.45 12.95
N TYR A 120 -16.11 -12.77 11.82
CA TYR A 120 -15.52 -13.16 10.55
C TYR A 120 -15.37 -11.99 9.58
N PHE A 121 -14.52 -12.19 8.57
CA PHE A 121 -14.48 -11.37 7.36
C PHE A 121 -14.31 -12.27 6.12
N TYR A 122 -14.82 -11.81 4.98
CA TYR A 122 -14.62 -12.47 3.69
C TYR A 122 -13.54 -11.76 2.89
N TRP A 123 -12.83 -12.50 2.05
CA TRP A 123 -11.94 -11.89 1.07
C TRP A 123 -12.06 -12.59 -0.27
N LYS A 124 -11.83 -11.81 -1.33
CA LYS A 124 -11.84 -12.28 -2.72
C LYS A 124 -10.72 -11.64 -3.50
N ARG A 125 -10.07 -12.44 -4.33
CA ARG A 125 -9.01 -11.99 -5.25
C ARG A 125 -9.47 -12.14 -6.68
N PHE A 126 -9.19 -11.12 -7.47
CA PHE A 126 -9.56 -11.04 -8.88
C PHE A 126 -8.33 -10.76 -9.73
N GLU A 127 -8.25 -11.39 -10.89
CA GLU A 127 -7.19 -11.15 -11.88
C GLU A 127 -7.81 -10.72 -13.21
N PHE A 128 -7.30 -9.64 -13.80
CA PHE A 128 -7.69 -9.20 -15.14
C PHE A 128 -7.15 -10.18 -16.18
N LYS A 129 -8.00 -10.55 -17.15
CA LYS A 129 -7.56 -11.35 -18.29
C LYS A 129 -6.76 -10.48 -19.26
N ASN A 130 -6.12 -11.13 -20.24
CA ASN A 130 -5.28 -10.51 -21.26
C ASN A 130 -5.93 -9.33 -22.02
N ASP A 131 -7.26 -9.23 -22.03
CA ASP A 131 -8.01 -8.16 -22.71
C ASP A 131 -8.49 -7.02 -21.79
N ILE A 132 -8.25 -7.08 -20.47
CA ILE A 132 -8.67 -6.11 -19.42
C ILE A 132 -10.20 -5.92 -19.31
N THR A 133 -10.97 -6.28 -20.34
CA THR A 133 -12.44 -6.22 -20.39
C THR A 133 -13.13 -7.32 -19.58
N SER A 134 -12.35 -8.25 -19.05
CA SER A 134 -12.86 -9.32 -18.20
C SER A 134 -11.86 -9.63 -17.09
N PHE A 135 -12.35 -10.05 -15.92
CA PHE A 135 -11.54 -10.63 -14.87
C PHE A 135 -12.04 -12.02 -14.50
N LEU A 136 -11.23 -12.75 -13.74
CA LEU A 136 -11.59 -14.02 -13.12
C LEU A 136 -11.49 -13.85 -11.59
N GLU A 137 -12.50 -14.30 -10.86
CA GLU A 137 -12.34 -14.55 -9.42
C GLU A 137 -11.43 -15.78 -9.27
N VAL A 138 -10.21 -15.56 -8.79
CA VAL A 138 -9.17 -16.61 -8.76
C VAL A 138 -9.10 -17.31 -7.41
N ALA A 139 -9.47 -16.62 -6.33
CA ALA A 139 -9.48 -17.17 -4.99
C ALA A 139 -10.50 -16.41 -4.12
N ASN A 140 -11.14 -17.13 -3.20
CA ASN A 140 -11.95 -16.56 -2.15
C ASN A 140 -11.85 -17.43 -0.89
N SER A 141 -12.04 -16.81 0.27
CA SER A 141 -12.22 -17.52 1.52
C SER A 141 -12.83 -16.59 2.58
N SER A 142 -13.00 -17.12 3.79
CA SER A 142 -13.37 -16.37 4.98
C SER A 142 -12.39 -16.67 6.10
N ILE A 143 -12.06 -15.65 6.89
CA ILE A 143 -11.42 -15.85 8.19
C ILE A 143 -12.51 -15.80 9.24
N ILE A 144 -12.58 -16.85 10.05
CA ILE A 144 -13.48 -16.95 11.21
C ILE A 144 -12.58 -16.95 12.45
N ILE A 145 -12.84 -16.04 13.38
CA ILE A 145 -12.08 -15.92 14.62
C ILE A 145 -12.81 -16.65 15.77
N ASP A 146 -12.10 -16.89 16.87
CA ASP A 146 -12.70 -17.42 18.10
C ASP A 146 -13.80 -16.45 18.59
N LYS A 147 -14.93 -17.00 19.02
CA LYS A 147 -16.13 -16.25 19.48
C LYS A 147 -15.86 -15.32 20.67
N ASP A 148 -14.80 -15.59 21.42
CA ASP A 148 -14.38 -14.71 22.52
C ASP A 148 -13.80 -13.38 22.01
N TYR A 149 -13.44 -13.29 20.73
CA TYR A 149 -12.87 -12.12 20.09
C TYR A 149 -13.87 -11.46 19.13
N MET A 150 -13.55 -10.22 18.77
CA MET A 150 -14.17 -9.49 17.66
C MET A 150 -13.07 -8.94 16.76
N ILE A 151 -13.34 -8.86 15.46
CA ILE A 151 -12.45 -8.15 14.53
C ILE A 151 -12.63 -6.65 14.73
N SER A 152 -11.52 -5.96 14.97
CA SER A 152 -11.50 -4.51 15.19
C SER A 152 -11.16 -3.74 13.92
N GLN A 153 -10.29 -4.28 13.05
CA GLN A 153 -9.91 -3.63 11.79
C GLN A 153 -9.36 -4.66 10.80
N VAL A 154 -9.55 -4.42 9.51
CA VAL A 154 -8.92 -5.19 8.42
C VAL A 154 -8.24 -4.23 7.45
N LYS A 155 -6.98 -4.51 7.10
CA LYS A 155 -6.23 -3.77 6.08
C LYS A 155 -5.59 -4.70 5.07
N ILE A 156 -5.45 -4.22 3.84
CA ILE A 156 -4.75 -4.87 2.75
C ILE A 156 -3.55 -4.02 2.36
N PHE A 157 -2.41 -4.68 2.17
CA PHE A 157 -1.22 -4.03 1.65
C PHE A 157 -0.44 -4.94 0.71
N ASN A 158 0.54 -4.36 0.03
CA ASN A 158 1.46 -5.10 -0.83
C ASN A 158 2.73 -5.41 -0.02
N THR A 159 3.10 -6.69 0.03
CA THR A 159 4.36 -7.13 0.63
C THR A 159 5.53 -6.70 -0.24
N ILE A 160 6.74 -6.80 0.32
CA ILE A 160 7.97 -6.39 -0.35
C ILE A 160 8.21 -7.08 -1.71
N ASP A 161 7.74 -8.31 -1.84
CA ASP A 161 7.81 -9.08 -3.07
C ASP A 161 6.59 -8.89 -3.99
N GLY A 162 5.77 -7.88 -3.71
CA GLY A 162 4.60 -7.48 -4.50
C GLY A 162 3.42 -8.45 -4.43
N ARG A 163 3.42 -9.40 -3.49
CA ARG A 163 2.20 -10.14 -3.16
C ARG A 163 1.26 -9.24 -2.37
N GLN A 164 -0.01 -9.61 -2.33
CA GLN A 164 -0.98 -8.97 -1.45
C GLN A 164 -0.97 -9.67 -0.09
N ALA A 165 -1.27 -8.94 0.97
CA ALA A 165 -1.44 -9.49 2.30
C ALA A 165 -2.60 -8.81 3.00
N ILE A 166 -3.27 -9.56 3.88
CA ILE A 166 -4.32 -9.04 4.75
C ILE A 166 -3.75 -9.01 6.17
N VAL A 167 -3.83 -7.87 6.82
CA VAL A 167 -3.52 -7.71 8.24
C VAL A 167 -4.80 -7.32 8.96
N TYR A 168 -5.07 -7.93 10.10
CA TYR A 168 -6.28 -7.64 10.86
C TYR A 168 -6.01 -7.68 12.35
N SER A 169 -6.73 -6.85 13.10
CA SER A 169 -6.67 -6.83 14.54
C SER A 169 -7.91 -7.46 15.16
N THR A 170 -7.70 -8.20 16.24
CA THR A 170 -8.77 -8.80 17.03
C THR A 170 -8.67 -8.34 18.48
N THR A 171 -9.82 -8.15 19.13
CA THR A 171 -9.91 -7.75 20.53
C THR A 171 -10.90 -8.64 21.26
N LEU A 172 -10.60 -9.02 22.50
CA LEU A 172 -11.47 -9.85 23.33
C LEU A 172 -12.78 -9.10 23.64
N ARG A 173 -13.94 -9.74 23.40
CA ARG A 173 -15.27 -9.15 23.58
C ARG A 173 -15.52 -8.61 25.00
N ASN A 174 -15.07 -9.35 26.02
CA ASN A 174 -15.22 -8.93 27.43
C ASN A 174 -14.11 -7.97 27.90
N GLY A 175 -13.10 -7.70 27.07
CA GLY A 175 -12.04 -6.74 27.36
C GLY A 175 -12.47 -5.28 27.13
N SER A 176 -13.60 -5.05 26.46
CA SER A 176 -14.13 -3.73 26.11
C SER A 176 -15.08 -3.14 27.16
N THR A 177 -15.57 -3.94 28.12
CA THR A 177 -16.59 -3.50 29.08
C THR A 177 -16.02 -3.34 30.48
N SER A 178 -15.97 -2.07 30.93
CA SER A 178 -15.74 -1.58 32.29
C SER A 178 -14.35 -1.76 32.92
N TYR A 179 -13.75 -0.61 33.24
CA TYR A 179 -12.61 -0.41 34.12
C TYR A 179 -12.87 -1.05 35.50
N SER A 180 -12.30 -2.22 35.78
CA SER A 180 -12.31 -2.79 37.13
C SER A 180 -10.88 -2.98 37.61
N ASP A 181 -10.56 -2.50 38.81
CA ASP A 181 -9.21 -2.47 39.39
C ASP A 181 -8.67 -3.84 39.85
N ALA A 182 -9.38 -4.94 39.59
CA ALA A 182 -8.97 -6.27 40.02
C ALA A 182 -8.12 -6.97 38.94
N PRO A 183 -6.90 -7.44 39.26
CA PRO A 183 -6.06 -8.10 38.29
C PRO A 183 -6.59 -9.51 37.97
N VAL A 184 -7.17 -9.70 36.79
CA VAL A 184 -7.50 -11.02 36.23
C VAL A 184 -6.55 -11.28 35.07
N PHE A 185 -5.63 -12.24 35.25
CA PHE A 185 -4.86 -12.78 34.13
C PHE A 185 -5.80 -13.60 33.25
N TYR A 186 -5.94 -13.20 32.00
CA TYR A 186 -6.56 -14.06 30.99
C TYR A 186 -5.51 -15.08 30.52
N GLU A 187 -5.92 -16.33 30.38
CA GLU A 187 -5.12 -17.35 29.67
C GLU A 187 -4.99 -17.03 28.17
N LYS A 188 -5.86 -16.15 27.66
CA LYS A 188 -5.94 -15.69 26.27
C LYS A 188 -5.45 -14.25 26.13
N ALA A 189 -4.96 -13.90 24.95
CA ALA A 189 -4.57 -12.52 24.66
C ALA A 189 -5.76 -11.57 24.64
N THR A 190 -5.59 -10.35 25.15
CA THR A 190 -6.63 -9.32 25.17
C THR A 190 -6.86 -8.75 23.77
N ALA A 191 -5.78 -8.60 23.00
CA ALA A 191 -5.85 -8.17 21.61
C ALA A 191 -4.66 -8.71 20.81
N GLN A 192 -4.87 -8.96 19.52
CA GLN A 192 -3.87 -9.52 18.62
C GLN A 192 -3.88 -8.81 17.27
N ILE A 193 -2.75 -8.88 16.57
CA ILE A 193 -2.62 -8.51 15.16
C ILE A 193 -2.12 -9.74 14.43
N SER A 194 -2.87 -10.14 13.41
CA SER A 194 -2.57 -11.31 12.59
C SER A 194 -2.41 -10.92 11.14
N ILE A 195 -1.62 -11.70 10.40
CA ILE A 195 -1.41 -11.54 8.97
C ILE A 195 -1.77 -12.81 8.22
N LEU A 196 -2.39 -12.64 7.06
CA LEU A 196 -2.63 -13.65 6.05
C LEU A 196 -1.87 -13.26 4.79
N THR A 197 -0.91 -14.08 4.36
CA THR A 197 -0.17 -13.86 3.12
C THR A 197 -0.47 -14.94 2.09
N PHE A 198 -0.33 -14.57 0.82
CA PHE A 198 -0.58 -15.46 -0.31
C PHE A 198 0.70 -16.19 -0.70
N LYS A 199 0.59 -17.45 -1.14
CA LYS A 199 1.72 -18.24 -1.66
C LYS A 199 2.18 -17.72 -3.01
N GLU A 200 3.32 -18.20 -3.50
CA GLU A 200 3.91 -17.78 -4.80
C GLU A 200 2.99 -18.00 -6.00
N ASP A 201 2.11 -19.01 -5.95
CA ASP A 201 1.10 -19.26 -6.99
C ASP A 201 -0.11 -18.32 -6.90
N LEU A 202 -0.16 -17.46 -5.87
CA LEU A 202 -1.17 -16.43 -5.59
C LEU A 202 -2.63 -16.95 -5.47
N ILE A 203 -2.83 -18.26 -5.49
CA ILE A 203 -4.15 -18.92 -5.37
C ILE A 203 -4.36 -19.40 -3.93
N GLN A 204 -3.28 -19.85 -3.29
CA GLN A 204 -3.33 -20.36 -1.93
C GLN A 204 -2.87 -19.31 -0.92
N THR A 205 -3.39 -19.38 0.30
CA THR A 205 -2.88 -18.61 1.44
C THR A 205 -2.04 -19.50 2.36
N PHE A 206 -1.17 -18.86 3.14
CA PHE A 206 -0.67 -19.48 4.37
C PHE A 206 -1.74 -19.45 5.46
N GLU A 207 -1.55 -20.21 6.53
CA GLU A 207 -2.37 -20.03 7.73
C GLU A 207 -2.08 -18.66 8.35
N PRO A 208 -3.08 -17.99 8.96
CA PRO A 208 -2.87 -16.73 9.65
C PRO A 208 -1.77 -16.84 10.72
N VAL A 209 -0.85 -15.87 10.73
CA VAL A 209 0.24 -15.80 11.71
C VAL A 209 0.02 -14.59 12.62
N ILE A 210 0.17 -14.78 13.93
CA ILE A 210 0.12 -13.69 14.91
C ILE A 210 1.44 -12.91 14.85
N LEU A 211 1.35 -11.63 14.50
CA LEU A 211 2.48 -10.70 14.49
C LEU A 211 2.71 -10.03 15.84
N PHE A 212 1.64 -9.83 16.61
CA PHE A 212 1.72 -9.13 17.89
C PHE A 212 0.51 -9.48 18.76
N GLU A 213 0.75 -9.60 20.07
CA GLU A 213 -0.29 -9.84 21.07
C GLU A 213 -0.06 -9.02 22.33
N ILE A 214 -1.15 -8.68 23.01
CA ILE A 214 -1.11 -8.04 24.33
C ILE A 214 -1.96 -8.86 25.29
N ASN A 215 -1.36 -9.20 26.43
CA ASN A 215 -2.01 -9.90 27.53
C ASN A 215 -2.14 -8.91 28.69
N THR A 216 -3.18 -8.07 28.69
CA THR A 216 -3.36 -6.99 29.67
C THR A 216 -4.78 -6.91 30.22
N MET A 217 -4.90 -6.32 31.39
CA MET A 217 -6.12 -6.26 32.18
C MET A 217 -6.91 -5.02 31.78
N LEU A 218 -7.79 -5.22 30.78
CA LEU A 218 -8.91 -4.36 30.39
C LEU A 218 -8.60 -3.11 29.55
N GLY A 219 -9.53 -2.78 28.64
CA GLY A 219 -9.65 -1.49 27.99
C GLY A 219 -8.62 -1.19 26.90
N VAL A 220 -8.10 -2.21 26.21
CA VAL A 220 -7.15 -2.03 25.10
C VAL A 220 -7.77 -2.33 23.75
N ILE A 221 -7.61 -1.42 22.81
CA ILE A 221 -7.98 -1.60 21.39
C ILE A 221 -6.71 -1.49 20.55
N LEU A 222 -6.48 -2.50 19.71
CA LEU A 222 -5.42 -2.48 18.71
C LEU A 222 -5.96 -1.94 17.39
N LYS A 223 -5.36 -0.84 16.92
CA LYS A 223 -5.58 -0.29 15.59
C LYS A 223 -4.35 -0.46 14.72
N ILE A 224 -4.57 -0.74 13.44
CA ILE A 224 -3.56 -0.84 12.41
C ILE A 224 -3.57 0.48 11.64
N ASP A 225 -2.48 1.22 11.72
CA ASP A 225 -2.38 2.52 11.05
C ASP A 225 -2.03 2.38 9.60
N GLU A 226 -0.96 1.68 9.25
CA GLU A 226 -0.58 1.40 7.88
C GLU A 226 0.45 0.27 7.83
N CYS A 227 0.41 -0.54 6.78
CA CYS A 227 1.40 -1.59 6.53
C CYS A 227 1.93 -1.48 5.10
N GLN A 228 3.21 -1.73 4.91
CA GLN A 228 3.86 -1.75 3.60
C GLN A 228 5.21 -2.47 3.63
N ALA A 229 5.87 -2.56 2.48
CA ALA A 229 7.28 -2.94 2.39
C ALA A 229 8.16 -1.96 3.19
N SER A 230 9.12 -2.48 3.94
CA SER A 230 9.94 -1.66 4.84
C SER A 230 11.07 -0.91 4.14
N PHE A 231 11.59 0.09 4.84
CA PHE A 231 12.60 1.04 4.37
C PHE A 231 13.97 0.43 4.05
N ASN A 232 14.34 -0.68 4.69
CA ASN A 232 15.59 -1.38 4.39
C ASN A 232 15.43 -2.38 3.22
N ALA A 233 14.24 -2.40 2.61
CA ALA A 233 13.77 -3.35 1.60
C ALA A 233 14.24 -4.78 1.85
N GLN A 234 14.18 -5.21 3.10
CA GLN A 234 14.48 -6.57 3.53
C GLN A 234 13.36 -7.15 4.39
N ASN A 235 12.26 -6.45 4.59
CA ASN A 235 11.10 -6.95 5.32
C ASN A 235 9.85 -6.10 5.03
N ASN A 236 8.76 -6.41 5.70
CA ASN A 236 7.54 -5.61 5.76
C ASN A 236 7.46 -4.91 7.11
N VAL A 237 6.77 -3.77 7.16
CA VAL A 237 6.53 -3.00 8.37
C VAL A 237 5.04 -2.72 8.53
N CYS A 238 4.54 -2.88 9.75
CA CYS A 238 3.21 -2.45 10.17
C CYS A 238 3.33 -1.47 11.31
N PHE A 239 2.66 -0.32 11.17
CA PHE A 239 2.49 0.65 12.23
C PHE A 239 1.15 0.44 12.91
N ILE A 240 1.20 0.42 14.24
CA ILE A 240 0.05 0.08 15.07
C ILE A 240 -0.08 1.07 16.21
N ARG A 241 -1.33 1.25 16.66
CA ARG A 241 -1.67 2.00 17.86
C ARG A 241 -2.34 1.12 18.87
N ILE A 242 -1.95 1.32 20.12
CA ILE A 242 -2.55 0.72 21.30
C ILE A 242 -3.32 1.83 22.02
N LEU A 243 -4.63 1.81 21.86
CA LEU A 243 -5.52 2.72 22.57
C LEU A 243 -5.80 2.12 23.95
N HIS A 244 -5.53 2.88 25.01
CA HIS A 244 -5.82 2.47 26.38
C HIS A 244 -6.17 3.69 27.25
N ALA A 245 -6.61 3.42 28.48
CA ALA A 245 -7.03 4.41 29.48
C ALA A 245 -6.12 5.64 29.60
N ASN A 246 -4.81 5.42 29.60
CA ASN A 246 -3.80 6.44 29.92
C ASN A 246 -3.17 7.06 28.67
N GLY A 247 -3.70 6.77 27.48
CA GLY A 247 -3.28 7.39 26.22
C GLY A 247 -3.13 6.43 25.05
N THR A 248 -2.32 6.83 24.08
CA THR A 248 -2.05 6.06 22.86
C THR A 248 -0.58 5.73 22.78
N LEU A 249 -0.25 4.45 22.66
CA LEU A 249 1.12 3.99 22.36
C LEU A 249 1.24 3.64 20.89
N TYR A 250 2.37 4.00 20.29
CA TYR A 250 2.67 3.75 18.89
C TYR A 250 3.79 2.72 18.79
N LYS A 251 3.63 1.71 17.93
CA LYS A 251 4.65 0.70 17.69
C LYS A 251 4.83 0.44 16.20
N SER A 252 6.04 0.03 15.82
CA SER A 252 6.32 -0.59 14.54
C SER A 252 6.60 -2.08 14.74
N ILE A 253 6.10 -2.90 13.82
CA ILE A 253 6.37 -4.33 13.75
C ILE A 253 7.04 -4.60 12.41
N LEU A 254 8.28 -5.08 12.43
CA LEU A 254 9.01 -5.53 11.26
C LEU A 254 8.90 -7.05 11.15
N PHE A 255 8.53 -7.57 9.99
CA PHE A 255 8.27 -9.00 9.78
C PHE A 255 8.57 -9.45 8.34
N SER A 256 8.89 -10.73 8.15
CA SER A 256 9.10 -11.32 6.82
C SER A 256 7.77 -11.52 6.07
N THR A 257 7.80 -11.75 4.76
CA THR A 257 6.58 -12.06 4.00
C THR A 257 5.92 -13.37 4.43
N ALA A 258 6.65 -14.27 5.09
CA ALA A 258 6.10 -15.46 5.73
C ALA A 258 5.41 -15.19 7.08
N GLY A 259 5.47 -13.96 7.61
CA GLY A 259 4.88 -13.57 8.90
C GLY A 259 5.80 -13.73 10.10
N SER A 260 7.09 -14.02 9.92
CA SER A 260 8.05 -14.11 11.03
C SER A 260 8.41 -12.71 11.53
N VAL A 261 8.14 -12.42 12.80
CA VAL A 261 8.48 -11.14 13.43
C VAL A 261 9.99 -11.04 13.62
N ILE A 262 10.57 -9.97 13.07
CA ILE A 262 12.00 -9.66 13.15
C ILE A 262 12.27 -8.72 14.32
N LYS A 263 11.44 -7.68 14.46
CA LYS A 263 11.63 -6.63 15.47
C LYS A 263 10.31 -5.93 15.79
N ILE A 264 10.11 -5.57 17.05
CA ILE A 264 9.03 -4.68 17.48
C ILE A 264 9.68 -3.49 18.17
N GLU A 265 9.33 -2.27 17.77
CA GLU A 265 9.89 -1.05 18.34
C GLU A 265 8.78 -0.16 18.90
N ASN A 266 9.10 0.53 19.99
CA ASN A 266 8.27 1.63 20.48
C ASN A 266 8.62 2.87 19.66
N LEU A 267 7.62 3.49 19.06
CA LEU A 267 7.77 4.80 18.45
C LEU A 267 7.62 5.85 19.55
N LYS A 268 8.28 7.01 19.40
CA LYS A 268 8.22 8.07 20.44
C LYS A 268 6.76 8.44 20.73
N ASN A 269 6.43 8.56 22.01
CA ASN A 269 5.09 9.00 22.42
C ASN A 269 4.88 10.44 21.95
N PHE A 270 3.91 10.61 21.06
CA PHE A 270 3.55 11.91 20.53
C PHE A 270 2.61 12.60 21.51
N GLY A 271 3.15 13.54 22.30
CA GLY A 271 2.37 14.41 23.17
C GLY A 271 2.09 13.91 24.59
N SER A 272 2.88 12.97 25.16
CA SER A 272 2.62 12.45 26.52
C SER A 272 3.68 12.74 27.59
N GLU A 273 4.62 13.67 27.36
CA GLU A 273 5.52 14.08 28.46
C GLU A 273 4.84 15.07 29.43
N ASN A 274 3.73 15.71 29.02
CA ASN A 274 2.92 16.59 29.85
C ASN A 274 1.44 16.16 29.81
N SER A 275 0.87 15.84 30.98
CA SER A 275 -0.48 15.27 31.19
C SER A 275 -1.68 16.15 30.81
N ASN A 276 -1.48 17.22 30.03
CA ASN A 276 -2.54 18.19 29.65
C ASN A 276 -2.79 18.25 28.13
N ILE A 277 -2.25 17.32 27.35
CA ILE A 277 -2.42 17.30 25.89
C ILE A 277 -3.61 16.40 25.52
N ILE A 278 -4.67 17.00 24.99
CA ILE A 278 -5.81 16.25 24.43
C ILE A 278 -5.54 16.04 22.95
N VAL A 279 -5.35 14.78 22.56
CA VAL A 279 -5.37 14.38 21.14
C VAL A 279 -6.82 14.24 20.73
N SER A 280 -7.31 15.17 19.91
CA SER A 280 -8.71 15.23 19.47
C SER A 280 -8.79 14.91 17.97
N GLY A 281 -8.90 13.64 17.61
CA GLY A 281 -9.10 13.22 16.22
C GLY A 281 -8.37 11.93 15.84
N GLU A 282 -8.46 11.54 14.57
CA GLU A 282 -7.72 10.40 14.03
C GLU A 282 -6.25 10.77 13.80
N SER A 283 -5.38 10.45 14.77
CA SER A 283 -3.94 10.42 14.48
C SER A 283 -3.67 9.38 13.40
N THR A 284 -2.82 9.69 12.43
CA THR A 284 -2.48 8.76 11.35
C THR A 284 -0.97 8.70 11.22
N LEU A 285 -0.42 7.49 11.26
CA LEU A 285 1.00 7.23 11.14
C LEU A 285 1.26 6.46 9.84
N ILE A 286 2.00 7.08 8.91
CA ILE A 286 2.24 6.50 7.58
C ILE A 286 3.74 6.35 7.37
N PRO A 287 4.25 5.14 7.17
CA PRO A 287 5.66 4.93 6.85
C PRO A 287 6.01 5.44 5.45
N PHE A 288 7.25 5.91 5.29
CA PHE A 288 7.82 6.24 3.98
C PHE A 288 8.50 5.01 3.35
N LEU A 289 8.51 4.89 2.03
CA LEU A 289 9.15 3.78 1.32
C LEU A 289 10.68 3.82 1.48
N TYR A 290 11.28 5.02 1.44
CA TYR A 290 12.74 5.20 1.54
C TYR A 290 13.24 5.63 2.95
N GLY A 291 12.48 5.31 4.00
CA GLY A 291 12.89 5.54 5.39
C GLY A 291 12.16 6.69 6.08
N GLY A 292 12.00 6.54 7.41
CA GLY A 292 11.23 7.46 8.23
C GLY A 292 9.72 7.26 8.11
N TYR A 293 8.97 8.21 8.67
CA TYR A 293 7.51 8.21 8.63
C TYR A 293 6.91 9.58 8.88
N ILE A 294 5.65 9.76 8.47
CA ILE A 294 4.84 10.92 8.82
C ILE A 294 3.87 10.58 9.94
N LEU A 295 3.78 11.47 10.92
CA LEU A 295 2.67 11.53 11.86
C LEU A 295 1.81 12.75 11.52
N VAL A 296 0.53 12.50 11.33
CA VAL A 296 -0.50 13.52 11.20
C VAL A 296 -1.42 13.41 12.40
N ASN A 297 -1.71 14.55 13.06
CA ASN A 297 -2.57 14.55 14.23
C ASN A 297 -3.31 15.88 14.40
N SER A 298 -4.31 15.90 15.27
CA SER A 298 -4.88 17.14 15.79
C SER A 298 -4.68 17.18 17.30
N ILE A 299 -3.95 18.20 17.76
CA ILE A 299 -3.55 18.37 19.15
C ILE A 299 -4.20 19.64 19.68
N ASN A 300 -5.05 19.52 20.70
CA ASN A 300 -5.83 20.65 21.23
C ASN A 300 -6.59 21.40 20.12
N ASN A 301 -7.17 20.66 19.17
CA ASN A 301 -7.84 21.17 17.96
C ASN A 301 -6.94 21.93 16.97
N ILE A 302 -5.62 21.78 17.07
CA ILE A 302 -4.66 22.31 16.11
C ILE A 302 -4.13 21.16 15.27
N ASN A 303 -4.34 21.23 13.96
CA ASN A 303 -3.82 20.25 13.03
C ASN A 303 -2.30 20.38 12.92
N VAL A 304 -1.60 19.28 13.13
CA VAL A 304 -0.15 19.20 13.10
C VAL A 304 0.30 18.01 12.27
N GLY A 305 1.45 18.18 11.63
CA GLY A 305 2.11 17.13 10.88
C GLY A 305 3.60 17.15 11.16
N TYR A 306 4.20 15.98 11.32
CA TYR A 306 5.63 15.84 11.58
C TYR A 306 6.20 14.71 10.75
N ILE A 307 7.41 14.94 10.22
CA ILE A 307 8.22 13.94 9.55
C ILE A 307 9.29 13.49 10.54
N TYR A 308 9.42 12.17 10.68
CA TYR A 308 10.42 11.51 11.50
C TYR A 308 11.39 10.71 10.62
N ASP A 309 12.65 10.62 11.05
CA ASP A 309 13.61 9.68 10.48
C ASP A 309 13.35 8.24 10.97
N GLU A 310 14.14 7.29 10.45
CA GLU A 310 14.07 5.87 10.83
C GLU A 310 14.42 5.59 12.31
N ASN A 311 15.07 6.54 12.99
CA ASN A 311 15.41 6.46 14.41
C ASN A 311 14.33 7.12 15.30
N GLY A 312 13.24 7.63 14.71
CA GLY A 312 12.19 8.35 15.42
C GLY A 312 12.58 9.76 15.88
N ASN A 313 13.57 10.39 15.23
CA ASN A 313 13.86 11.81 15.45
C ASN A 313 13.00 12.66 14.54
N ASN A 314 12.37 13.69 15.11
CA ASN A 314 11.62 14.66 14.33
C ASN A 314 12.61 15.48 13.49
N ILE A 315 12.45 15.43 12.17
CA ILE A 315 13.31 16.14 11.22
C ILE A 315 12.63 17.36 10.60
N ARG A 316 11.29 17.42 10.61
CA ARG A 316 10.53 18.52 10.01
C ARG A 316 9.09 18.56 10.52
N GLU A 317 8.61 19.74 10.89
CA GLU A 317 7.18 20.04 11.00
C GLU A 317 6.61 20.39 9.62
N LEU A 318 5.41 19.91 9.32
CA LEU A 318 4.70 20.22 8.08
C LEU A 318 4.12 21.63 8.15
N ASP A 319 4.33 22.38 7.08
CA ASP A 319 3.83 23.75 6.94
C ASP A 319 2.36 23.75 6.50
N ILE A 320 1.47 23.37 7.42
CA ILE A 320 0.02 23.34 7.20
C ILE A 320 -0.48 24.80 7.16
N PRO A 321 -1.21 25.23 6.10
CA PRO A 321 -1.68 26.61 5.99
C PRO A 321 -2.51 27.01 7.22
N GLU A 322 -2.26 28.21 7.77
CA GLU A 322 -2.81 28.66 9.06
C GLU A 322 -4.34 28.51 9.17
N ILE A 323 -5.03 28.73 8.07
CA ILE A 323 -6.49 28.67 7.99
C ILE A 323 -7.05 27.25 8.20
N TYR A 324 -6.29 26.22 7.81
CA TYR A 324 -6.60 24.83 8.05
C TYR A 324 -5.96 24.32 9.35
N LYS A 325 -4.89 24.97 9.82
CA LYS A 325 -4.20 24.62 11.07
C LYS A 325 -5.10 24.79 12.30
N ASN A 326 -5.83 25.91 12.39
CA ASN A 326 -6.60 26.27 13.59
C ASN A 326 -8.11 26.01 13.50
N SER A 327 -8.65 25.93 12.27
CA SER A 327 -10.10 25.88 12.03
C SER A 327 -10.50 24.87 10.96
N GLY A 328 -9.55 24.07 10.47
CA GLY A 328 -9.80 23.02 9.49
C GLY A 328 -9.89 21.63 10.11
N ASN A 329 -10.34 20.67 9.32
CA ASN A 329 -10.27 19.25 9.62
C ASN A 329 -9.27 18.59 8.67
N ILE A 330 -8.50 17.64 9.19
CA ILE A 330 -7.74 16.72 8.35
C ILE A 330 -8.72 15.61 7.96
N TYR A 331 -9.14 15.60 6.70
CA TYR A 331 -10.05 14.56 6.21
C TYR A 331 -9.30 13.26 5.92
N ARG A 332 -8.11 13.39 5.32
CA ARG A 332 -7.26 12.24 4.97
C ARG A 332 -5.82 12.66 4.74
N SER A 333 -4.88 11.74 4.94
CA SER A 333 -3.47 11.90 4.58
C SER A 333 -2.92 10.64 3.94
N GLY A 334 -1.80 10.78 3.25
CA GLY A 334 -1.10 9.68 2.62
C GLY A 334 0.30 10.06 2.19
N VAL A 335 0.98 9.10 1.57
CA VAL A 335 2.33 9.25 1.03
C VAL A 335 2.35 8.68 -0.37
N LEU A 336 2.97 9.40 -1.31
CA LEU A 336 3.28 8.87 -2.63
C LEU A 336 4.57 8.02 -2.54
N SER A 337 4.43 6.72 -2.77
CA SER A 337 5.57 5.78 -2.69
C SER A 337 6.68 6.08 -3.71
N ILE A 338 6.37 6.77 -4.82
CA ILE A 338 7.35 7.07 -5.87
C ILE A 338 8.49 7.97 -5.38
N ASN A 339 8.21 8.96 -4.54
CA ASN A 339 9.16 9.99 -4.13
C ASN A 339 9.04 10.39 -2.64
N ASN A 340 8.28 9.62 -1.86
CA ASN A 340 7.96 9.92 -0.46
C ASN A 340 7.23 11.27 -0.24
N THR A 341 6.66 11.92 -1.26
CA THR A 341 5.87 13.13 -1.04
C THR A 341 4.64 12.80 -0.18
N ALA A 342 4.57 13.41 1.00
CA ALA A 342 3.39 13.32 1.84
C ALA A 342 2.30 14.26 1.33
N TRP A 343 1.05 13.94 1.59
CA TRP A 343 -0.08 14.78 1.21
C TRP A 343 -1.19 14.73 2.26
N MET A 344 -1.97 15.80 2.32
CA MET A 344 -3.09 15.96 3.24
C MET A 344 -4.26 16.62 2.51
N LEU A 345 -5.44 16.01 2.64
CA LEU A 345 -6.72 16.63 2.29
C LEU A 345 -7.26 17.36 3.52
N LEU A 346 -7.25 18.68 3.42
CA LEU A 346 -7.69 19.60 4.44
C LEU A 346 -9.06 20.15 4.03
N ASP A 347 -9.98 20.26 4.98
CA ASP A 347 -11.30 20.84 4.74
C ASP A 347 -11.60 21.93 5.78
N ASN A 348 -12.27 22.98 5.35
CA ASN A 348 -12.79 24.03 6.22
C ASN A 348 -14.15 24.48 5.69
N SER A 349 -15.19 24.35 6.53
CA SER A 349 -16.58 24.66 6.18
C SER A 349 -16.80 26.08 5.64
N SER A 350 -15.88 27.02 5.90
CA SER A 350 -16.01 28.42 5.50
C SER A 350 -15.25 28.78 4.21
N ILE A 351 -14.26 27.98 3.80
CA ILE A 351 -13.37 28.29 2.67
C ILE A 351 -13.39 27.19 1.59
N GLY A 352 -13.69 25.96 1.98
CA GLY A 352 -13.65 24.78 1.12
C GLY A 352 -12.48 23.86 1.51
N TRP A 353 -12.07 23.04 0.55
CA TRP A 353 -11.03 22.04 0.74
C TRP A 353 -9.72 22.43 0.05
N SER A 354 -8.62 21.83 0.51
CA SER A 354 -7.30 21.94 -0.10
C SER A 354 -6.57 20.60 -0.03
N LEU A 355 -6.03 20.15 -1.17
CA LEU A 355 -5.05 19.06 -1.21
C LEU A 355 -3.65 19.69 -1.16
N THR A 356 -2.97 19.53 -0.03
CA THR A 356 -1.61 20.06 0.17
C THR A 356 -0.59 18.93 0.10
N THR A 357 0.49 19.12 -0.65
CA THR A 357 1.61 18.19 -0.73
C THR A 357 2.83 18.73 0.02
N PHE A 358 3.62 17.84 0.59
CA PHE A 358 4.80 18.15 1.40
C PHE A 358 5.97 17.29 0.92
N GLU A 359 6.96 17.94 0.33
CA GLU A 359 8.18 17.24 -0.09
C GLU A 359 8.96 16.73 1.11
N THR A 360 9.39 15.47 1.05
CA THR A 360 10.26 14.89 2.08
C THR A 360 11.71 15.38 1.93
N PRO A 361 12.44 15.55 3.05
CA PRO A 361 13.86 15.90 3.02
C PRO A 361 14.69 14.92 2.15
N GLN A 362 15.72 15.42 1.48
CA GLN A 362 16.58 14.63 0.58
C GLN A 362 17.19 13.38 1.25
N VAL A 363 17.45 13.42 2.56
CA VAL A 363 17.97 12.28 3.34
C VAL A 363 17.05 11.05 3.21
N LEU A 364 15.75 11.29 3.04
CA LEU A 364 14.71 10.28 2.86
C LEU A 364 14.28 10.12 1.40
N ASN A 365 15.00 10.71 0.44
CA ASN A 365 14.67 10.65 -0.98
C ASN A 365 15.75 9.87 -1.75
N LYS A 366 15.81 8.55 -1.52
CA LYS A 366 16.73 7.61 -2.20
C LYS A 366 16.09 6.97 -3.45
N ALA A 367 15.13 7.65 -4.06
CA ALA A 367 14.17 7.12 -5.02
C ALA A 367 14.72 6.85 -6.45
N GLN A 368 15.99 6.47 -6.62
CA GLN A 368 16.56 6.38 -7.97
C GLN A 368 15.98 5.21 -8.78
N PHE A 369 15.62 4.09 -8.15
CA PHE A 369 15.20 2.87 -8.86
C PHE A 369 13.93 2.20 -8.30
N GLN A 370 13.16 2.91 -7.45
CA GLN A 370 12.07 2.34 -6.64
C GLN A 370 12.46 1.18 -5.71
N ASN A 371 13.75 0.88 -5.60
CA ASN A 371 14.28 -0.09 -4.66
C ASN A 371 15.46 0.55 -3.91
N PRO A 372 15.37 0.75 -2.58
CA PRO A 372 16.42 1.40 -1.80
C PRO A 372 17.72 0.59 -1.70
N LEU A 373 17.72 -0.69 -2.11
CA LEU A 373 18.91 -1.54 -2.13
C LEU A 373 19.69 -1.47 -3.44
N ILE A 374 19.06 -1.03 -4.54
CA ILE A 374 19.75 -0.92 -5.82
C ILE A 374 20.61 0.36 -5.80
N THR A 375 21.90 0.20 -6.07
CA THR A 375 22.87 1.31 -6.06
C THR A 375 23.28 1.75 -7.46
N SER A 376 23.19 0.86 -8.45
CA SER A 376 23.48 1.19 -9.85
C SER A 376 22.89 0.16 -10.82
N LEU A 377 22.70 0.61 -12.06
CA LEU A 377 22.17 -0.16 -13.17
C LEU A 377 23.07 -0.03 -14.40
N ILE A 378 23.23 -1.12 -15.14
CA ILE A 378 23.82 -1.14 -16.49
C ILE A 378 22.82 -1.87 -17.41
N PRO A 379 22.29 -1.23 -18.46
CA PRO A 379 22.52 0.16 -18.84
C PRO A 379 21.99 1.12 -17.76
N SER A 380 22.55 2.32 -17.63
CA SER A 380 22.00 3.33 -16.74
C SER A 380 20.66 3.84 -17.27
N LEU A 381 19.88 4.53 -16.44
CA LEU A 381 18.60 5.13 -16.85
C LEU A 381 18.80 6.10 -18.04
N ASN A 382 17.93 6.01 -19.03
CA ASN A 382 17.92 6.80 -20.27
C ASN A 382 19.24 6.72 -21.07
N GLN A 383 20.02 5.65 -20.90
CA GLN A 383 21.26 5.47 -21.63
C GLN A 383 20.99 5.19 -23.11
N GLN A 384 21.69 5.91 -23.98
CA GLN A 384 21.74 5.55 -25.39
C GLN A 384 22.63 4.32 -25.58
N ILE A 385 22.05 3.25 -26.14
CA ILE A 385 22.75 1.99 -26.38
C ILE A 385 23.11 1.91 -27.86
N ASN A 386 24.41 1.79 -28.14
CA ASN A 386 24.85 1.47 -29.49
C ASN A 386 24.58 0.01 -29.81
N LYS A 387 24.15 -0.24 -31.04
CA LYS A 387 23.90 -1.60 -31.53
C LYS A 387 25.17 -2.45 -31.37
N ASN A 388 25.04 -3.61 -30.71
CA ASN A 388 26.08 -4.59 -30.43
C ASN A 388 27.11 -4.24 -29.33
N GLU A 389 26.98 -3.12 -28.60
CA GLU A 389 27.94 -2.79 -27.54
C GLU A 389 27.52 -3.32 -26.16
N LEU A 390 26.23 -3.47 -25.91
CA LEU A 390 25.73 -4.01 -24.66
C LEU A 390 25.53 -5.53 -24.78
N LEU A 391 26.27 -6.29 -23.98
CA LEU A 391 26.17 -7.75 -23.89
C LEU A 391 25.53 -8.22 -22.58
N ASN A 392 25.46 -7.35 -21.58
CA ASN A 392 24.94 -7.68 -20.25
C ASN A 392 24.07 -6.56 -19.69
N ILE A 393 23.04 -6.95 -18.96
CA ILE A 393 22.33 -6.11 -18.00
C ILE A 393 22.91 -6.41 -16.61
N LYS A 394 23.25 -5.37 -15.84
CA LYS A 394 23.79 -5.51 -14.48
C LYS A 394 22.97 -4.69 -13.50
N ILE A 395 22.67 -5.29 -12.35
CA ILE A 395 22.00 -4.66 -11.21
C ILE A 395 22.91 -4.81 -10.01
N THR A 396 23.30 -3.70 -9.39
CA THR A 396 24.19 -3.71 -8.22
C THR A 396 23.40 -3.34 -6.97
N PHE A 397 23.67 -4.02 -5.87
CA PHE A 397 22.99 -3.89 -4.59
C PHE A 397 23.93 -3.41 -3.48
N SER A 398 23.37 -2.71 -2.50
CA SER A 398 24.06 -2.32 -1.27
C SER A 398 24.32 -3.49 -0.31
N ILE A 399 23.67 -4.62 -0.54
CA ILE A 399 23.78 -5.86 0.25
C ILE A 399 24.12 -7.05 -0.66
N LYS A 400 24.52 -8.16 -0.03
CA LYS A 400 24.67 -9.45 -0.73
C LYS A 400 23.32 -10.06 -1.04
N VAL A 401 23.22 -10.67 -2.21
CA VAL A 401 21.99 -11.28 -2.71
C VAL A 401 22.22 -12.69 -3.21
N ILE A 402 21.15 -13.48 -3.28
CA ILE A 402 21.13 -14.81 -3.90
C ILE A 402 20.09 -14.84 -5.01
N LYS A 403 20.35 -15.61 -6.07
CA LYS A 403 19.40 -15.81 -7.18
C LYS A 403 18.10 -16.45 -6.67
N SER A 404 16.99 -16.06 -7.28
CA SER A 404 15.66 -16.53 -6.93
C SER A 404 14.78 -16.67 -8.19
N THR A 405 13.52 -17.01 -8.03
CA THR A 405 12.61 -17.49 -9.09
C THR A 405 12.14 -16.41 -10.06
N GLY A 406 12.27 -15.12 -9.72
CA GLY A 406 11.87 -14.03 -10.62
C GLY A 406 12.66 -13.96 -11.93
N LYS A 407 12.12 -13.20 -12.88
CA LYS A 407 12.65 -13.03 -14.24
C LYS A 407 12.96 -11.57 -14.55
N ILE A 408 13.73 -11.40 -15.62
CA ILE A 408 13.95 -10.10 -16.26
C ILE A 408 13.28 -10.15 -17.62
N THR A 409 12.46 -9.13 -17.92
CA THR A 409 11.80 -8.96 -19.20
C THR A 409 12.20 -7.64 -19.85
N ILE A 410 12.60 -7.70 -21.10
CA ILE A 410 12.98 -6.55 -21.91
C ILE A 410 11.88 -6.29 -22.93
N TYR A 411 11.36 -5.08 -22.92
CA TYR A 411 10.32 -4.63 -23.82
C TYR A 411 10.87 -3.59 -24.80
N GLU A 412 10.32 -3.59 -26.01
CA GLU A 412 10.43 -2.48 -26.95
C GLU A 412 9.14 -1.65 -26.87
N LEU A 413 9.30 -0.33 -26.79
CA LEU A 413 8.22 0.65 -26.70
C LEU A 413 7.83 1.08 -28.12
N LYS A 414 6.57 0.85 -28.52
CA LYS A 414 6.08 1.22 -29.86
C LYS A 414 5.65 2.68 -30.00
N ASN A 415 5.17 3.29 -28.92
CA ASN A 415 4.68 4.68 -28.89
C ASN A 415 5.23 5.39 -27.65
N ASP A 416 5.48 6.71 -27.75
CA ASP A 416 5.92 7.55 -26.62
C ASP A 416 4.93 7.53 -25.44
N ASN A 417 3.67 7.18 -25.69
CA ASN A 417 2.61 7.06 -24.68
C ASN A 417 2.61 5.71 -23.91
N GLN A 418 3.64 4.88 -24.04
CA GLN A 418 3.93 3.75 -23.11
C GLN A 418 2.82 2.69 -22.95
N THR A 419 1.92 2.50 -23.92
CA THR A 419 0.80 1.56 -23.78
C THR A 419 0.94 0.26 -24.57
N ILE A 420 1.87 0.18 -25.54
CA ILE A 420 2.07 -1.03 -26.35
C ILE A 420 3.53 -1.46 -26.28
N PHE A 421 3.74 -2.67 -25.77
CA PHE A 421 5.04 -3.26 -25.54
C PHE A 421 5.21 -4.53 -26.38
N ASN A 422 6.32 -4.66 -27.10
CA ASN A 422 6.74 -5.96 -27.63
C ASN A 422 7.76 -6.58 -26.68
N ILE A 423 7.55 -7.83 -26.25
CA ILE A 423 8.59 -8.57 -25.53
C ILE A 423 9.72 -8.89 -26.51
N ARG A 424 10.93 -8.47 -26.15
CA ARG A 424 12.16 -8.72 -26.90
C ARG A 424 12.93 -9.92 -26.34
N GLN A 425 12.94 -10.04 -25.03
CA GLN A 425 13.58 -11.13 -24.32
C GLN A 425 12.96 -11.26 -22.93
N THR A 426 12.77 -12.50 -22.48
CA THR A 426 12.43 -12.83 -21.10
C THR A 426 13.30 -14.00 -20.69
N TYR A 427 13.88 -13.94 -19.50
CA TYR A 427 14.65 -15.05 -18.95
C TYR A 427 14.57 -15.08 -17.42
N PRO A 428 14.51 -16.29 -16.82
CA PRO A 428 14.55 -16.43 -15.37
C PRO A 428 15.95 -16.14 -14.84
N VAL A 429 16.05 -15.51 -13.68
CA VAL A 429 17.34 -15.16 -13.08
C VAL A 429 18.14 -16.40 -12.68
N ILE A 430 17.48 -17.51 -12.36
CA ILE A 430 18.15 -18.79 -12.11
C ILE A 430 18.86 -19.37 -13.34
N SER A 431 18.60 -18.88 -14.55
CA SER A 431 19.25 -19.39 -15.76
C SER A 431 20.77 -19.18 -15.77
N ASP A 432 21.46 -19.94 -16.62
CA ASP A 432 22.90 -19.83 -16.86
C ASP A 432 23.29 -18.52 -17.55
N LEU A 433 22.32 -17.74 -18.03
CA LEU A 433 22.55 -16.40 -18.57
C LEU A 433 22.88 -15.38 -17.47
N CYS A 434 22.56 -15.69 -16.21
CA CYS A 434 22.66 -14.78 -15.08
C CYS A 434 23.63 -15.29 -14.01
N GLU A 435 24.59 -14.45 -13.64
CA GLU A 435 25.61 -14.76 -12.66
C GLU A 435 25.69 -13.67 -11.58
N LEU A 436 26.02 -14.08 -10.36
CA LEU A 436 26.39 -13.17 -9.30
C LEU A 436 27.84 -12.74 -9.46
N GLN A 437 28.10 -11.45 -9.30
CA GLN A 437 29.39 -10.80 -9.43
C GLN A 437 29.65 -9.90 -8.21
N ASP A 438 30.85 -9.32 -8.14
CA ASP A 438 31.26 -8.35 -7.11
C ASP A 438 31.08 -8.86 -5.68
N GLY A 439 31.39 -10.15 -5.44
CA GLY A 439 31.23 -10.76 -4.11
C GLY A 439 29.77 -10.97 -3.70
N ASP A 440 28.91 -11.23 -4.69
CA ASP A 440 27.46 -11.45 -4.58
C ASP A 440 26.64 -10.17 -4.34
N ASN A 441 27.24 -9.00 -4.61
CA ASN A 441 26.56 -7.71 -4.55
C ASN A 441 26.01 -7.25 -5.91
N ALA A 442 26.25 -7.99 -7.00
CA ALA A 442 25.72 -7.63 -8.30
C ALA A 442 25.17 -8.85 -9.05
N LEU A 443 24.06 -8.67 -9.74
CA LEU A 443 23.51 -9.65 -10.68
C LEU A 443 23.82 -9.17 -12.10
N SER A 444 24.52 -9.98 -12.88
CA SER A 444 24.85 -9.71 -14.27
C SER A 444 24.22 -10.76 -15.17
N CYS A 445 23.41 -10.34 -16.14
CA CYS A 445 22.67 -11.22 -17.04
C CYS A 445 23.00 -10.93 -18.50
N GLN A 446 23.38 -11.95 -19.25
CA GLN A 446 23.64 -11.88 -20.68
C GLN A 446 22.38 -11.60 -21.47
N ILE A 447 22.50 -10.71 -22.44
CA ILE A 447 21.43 -10.39 -23.39
C ILE A 447 21.78 -10.88 -24.79
N LEU A 448 20.75 -11.28 -25.54
CA LEU A 448 20.94 -11.66 -26.93
C LEU A 448 21.29 -10.43 -27.77
N GLN A 449 22.20 -10.59 -28.72
CA GLN A 449 22.57 -9.51 -29.64
C GLN A 449 21.38 -8.98 -30.47
N SER A 450 20.33 -9.79 -30.62
CA SER A 450 19.07 -9.42 -31.30
C SER A 450 18.10 -8.61 -30.43
N THR A 451 18.35 -8.46 -29.13
CA THR A 451 17.42 -7.81 -28.20
C THR A 451 17.28 -6.32 -28.51
N PHE A 452 18.40 -5.58 -28.53
CA PHE A 452 18.47 -4.15 -28.86
C PHE A 452 18.81 -3.91 -30.34
N ASN A 453 18.11 -4.58 -31.25
CA ASN A 453 18.49 -4.57 -32.67
C ASN A 453 17.78 -3.54 -33.55
N ARG A 454 16.70 -2.89 -33.06
CA ARG A 454 15.98 -1.85 -33.78
C ARG A 454 16.58 -0.48 -33.49
N PRO A 455 17.08 0.24 -34.52
CA PRO A 455 17.58 1.60 -34.37
C PRO A 455 16.48 2.57 -33.93
N ASN A 456 16.86 3.65 -33.25
CA ASN A 456 15.96 4.75 -32.84
C ASN A 456 14.69 4.26 -32.12
N SER A 457 14.81 3.18 -31.37
CA SER A 457 13.72 2.57 -30.62
C SER A 457 14.00 2.69 -29.14
N ASN A 458 12.97 2.96 -28.34
CA ASN A 458 13.07 2.99 -26.89
C ASN A 458 12.79 1.59 -26.35
N TYR A 459 13.54 1.20 -25.33
CA TYR A 459 13.36 -0.07 -24.65
C TYR A 459 13.06 0.17 -23.19
N MET A 460 12.61 -0.87 -22.51
CA MET A 460 12.36 -0.83 -21.09
C MET A 460 12.70 -2.18 -20.50
N ILE A 461 13.38 -2.19 -19.36
CA ILE A 461 13.72 -3.39 -18.61
C ILE A 461 12.81 -3.45 -17.39
N VAL A 462 12.16 -4.59 -17.21
CA VAL A 462 11.34 -4.89 -16.04
C VAL A 462 11.97 -6.06 -15.33
N VAL A 463 12.09 -5.93 -14.02
CA VAL A 463 12.65 -6.96 -13.16
C VAL A 463 11.55 -7.35 -12.19
N ASP A 464 11.19 -8.63 -12.19
CA ASP A 464 10.15 -9.12 -11.30
C ASP A 464 10.57 -8.99 -9.84
N ASN A 465 9.60 -8.82 -8.95
CA ASN A 465 9.85 -9.00 -7.53
C ASN A 465 10.31 -10.43 -7.23
N GLY A 466 11.16 -10.60 -6.21
CA GLY A 466 11.68 -11.91 -5.84
C GLY A 466 12.63 -12.54 -6.87
N PHE A 467 13.16 -11.75 -7.82
CA PHE A 467 14.23 -12.18 -8.73
C PHE A 467 15.54 -12.49 -8.02
N VAL A 468 15.75 -11.84 -6.87
CA VAL A 468 16.80 -12.17 -5.91
C VAL A 468 16.23 -12.14 -4.49
N ARG A 469 16.94 -12.77 -3.56
CA ARG A 469 16.66 -12.72 -2.11
C ARG A 469 17.85 -12.11 -1.38
N SER A 470 17.60 -11.50 -0.22
CA SER A 470 18.67 -11.10 0.70
C SER A 470 19.44 -12.35 1.14
N PHE A 471 20.78 -12.30 1.11
CA PHE A 471 21.59 -13.41 1.58
C PHE A 471 21.44 -13.66 3.10
N SER A 472 21.21 -12.61 3.90
CA SER A 472 21.26 -12.70 5.36
C SER A 472 20.00 -13.30 5.99
N ILE A 473 18.84 -13.08 5.38
CA ILE A 473 17.53 -13.44 5.94
C ILE A 473 16.62 -14.15 4.93
N GLU A 474 17.12 -14.39 3.71
CA GLU A 474 16.40 -15.06 2.61
C GLU A 474 15.07 -14.42 2.20
N GLU A 475 14.85 -13.15 2.53
CA GLU A 475 13.66 -12.41 2.11
C GLU A 475 13.76 -12.04 0.62
N PRO A 476 12.70 -12.25 -0.19
CA PRO A 476 12.67 -11.79 -1.57
C PRO A 476 12.69 -10.26 -1.65
N LEU A 477 13.47 -9.73 -2.60
CA LEU A 477 13.64 -8.30 -2.78
C LEU A 477 12.72 -7.76 -3.87
N SER A 478 12.30 -6.50 -3.75
CA SER A 478 11.54 -5.82 -4.79
C SER A 478 12.34 -5.71 -6.09
N GLY A 479 11.65 -5.83 -7.21
CA GLY A 479 12.22 -5.69 -8.54
C GLY A 479 12.27 -4.23 -9.01
N ILE A 480 12.15 -4.05 -10.32
CA ILE A 480 12.07 -2.74 -10.98
C ILE A 480 10.82 -2.74 -11.84
N ASN A 481 9.87 -1.87 -11.48
CA ASN A 481 8.57 -1.81 -12.13
C ASN A 481 8.65 -1.26 -13.57
N LYS A 482 7.60 -1.56 -14.34
CA LYS A 482 7.36 -0.97 -15.66
C LYS A 482 7.43 0.56 -15.57
N GLY A 483 8.19 1.15 -16.48
CA GLY A 483 8.27 2.61 -16.67
C GLY A 483 9.52 3.25 -16.06
N PHE A 484 10.22 2.56 -15.17
CA PHE A 484 11.35 3.10 -14.41
C PHE A 484 12.69 2.95 -15.11
N TRP A 485 13.01 1.75 -15.60
CA TRP A 485 14.26 1.50 -16.31
C TRP A 485 14.05 1.54 -17.82
N LYS A 486 14.23 2.73 -18.40
CA LYS A 486 14.11 3.02 -19.82
C LYS A 486 15.47 3.28 -20.46
#